data_AF-A0A527W343-F1
#
_entry.id   AF-A0A527W343-F1
#
_cell.length_a   1.000
_cell.length_b   1.000
_cell.length_c   1.000
_cell.angle_alpha   90.00
_cell.angle_beta   90.00
_cell.angle_gamma   90.00
#
_symmetry.space_group_name_H-M   'P 1'
#
loop_
_entity.id
_entity.type
_entity.pdbx_description
1 polymer ?
#
loop_
_entity_poly.entity_id
_entity_poly.type
_entity_poly.pdbx_seq_one_letter_code
_entity_poly.pdbx_strand_id
1 'polypeptide(L)'
;MHSCLRSASLIAVAGVFAVAFASAPARADDYDATLKDIQSTMGGVPSFVKQFPKAGLPGAWAEVKAIELSDKTALTPKEKSLISLAVAAQIPCSYCIWSDTENARHAGATDQEIQEAVAMAALTRHWSTIFNGMQVDLDQFKKEMGGE
;
A
#
# COMPACT_ATOMS: atom_id res chain seq x y z
N MET A 1 28.08 -33.52 68.54
CA MET A 1 28.58 -32.62 67.48
C MET A 1 28.05 -33.14 66.15
N HIS A 2 27.22 -32.33 65.48
CA HIS A 2 26.82 -32.29 64.05
C HIS A 2 26.72 -33.61 63.24
N SER A 3 25.71 -33.91 62.42
CA SER A 3 24.77 -33.03 61.71
C SER A 3 23.55 -33.85 61.25
N CYS A 4 22.41 -33.18 61.32
CA CYS A 4 21.14 -33.52 60.69
C CYS A 4 21.26 -33.33 59.16
N LEU A 5 20.53 -34.11 58.36
CA LEU A 5 20.00 -33.70 57.04
C LEU A 5 18.91 -34.70 56.58
N ARG A 6 17.66 -34.24 56.72
CA ARG A 6 16.44 -34.77 56.10
C ARG A 6 15.94 -33.76 55.07
N SER A 7 15.15 -34.26 54.11
CA SER A 7 14.26 -33.55 53.17
C SER A 7 14.96 -32.96 51.94
N ALA A 8 14.67 -33.37 50.70
CA ALA A 8 13.42 -33.52 49.92
C ALA A 8 13.18 -32.33 48.97
N SER A 9 12.78 -32.68 47.75
CA SER A 9 12.05 -31.88 46.76
C SER A 9 12.87 -30.94 45.85
N LEU A 10 12.68 -31.08 44.53
CA LEU A 10 11.82 -30.19 43.72
C LEU A 10 12.03 -30.45 42.22
N ILE A 11 10.94 -30.78 41.53
CA ILE A 11 10.80 -30.76 40.08
C ILE A 11 10.81 -29.30 39.63
N ALA A 12 11.69 -28.92 38.70
CA ALA A 12 11.66 -27.61 38.05
C ALA A 12 11.37 -27.77 36.56
N VAL A 13 10.11 -27.56 36.18
CA VAL A 13 9.69 -27.27 34.80
C VAL A 13 9.74 -25.76 34.65
N ALA A 14 10.66 -25.22 33.84
CA ALA A 14 10.60 -23.84 33.38
C ALA A 14 11.48 -23.66 32.14
N GLY A 15 10.86 -23.36 31.00
CA GLY A 15 11.59 -23.07 29.77
C GLY A 15 10.72 -22.66 28.58
N VAL A 16 9.62 -21.93 28.81
CA VAL A 16 8.98 -21.15 27.74
C VAL A 16 9.49 -19.73 27.89
N PHE A 17 10.55 -19.37 27.17
CA PHE A 17 10.94 -17.97 27.00
C PHE A 17 10.35 -17.46 25.69
N ALA A 18 9.41 -16.52 25.84
CA ALA A 18 8.66 -15.88 24.80
C ALA A 18 9.57 -15.19 23.78
N VAL A 19 9.33 -15.44 22.49
CA VAL A 19 9.83 -14.62 21.40
C VAL A 19 9.09 -13.27 21.47
N ALA A 20 9.77 -12.23 21.94
CA ALA A 20 9.23 -10.88 21.92
C ALA A 20 9.23 -10.36 20.47
N PHE A 21 8.09 -10.46 19.80
CA PHE A 21 7.80 -9.65 18.61
C PHE A 21 7.56 -8.21 19.05
N ALA A 22 8.63 -7.41 19.16
CA ALA A 22 8.52 -5.97 19.30
C ALA A 22 8.64 -5.35 17.90
N SER A 23 7.51 -4.98 17.29
CA SER A 23 7.49 -4.03 16.18
C SER A 23 8.01 -2.68 16.71
N ALA A 24 9.29 -2.40 16.48
CA ALA A 24 9.90 -1.16 16.94
C ALA A 24 9.18 0.05 16.30
N PRO A 25 8.83 1.09 17.06
CA PRO A 25 8.26 2.31 16.49
C PRO A 25 9.30 3.01 15.62
N ALA A 26 8.87 3.71 14.57
CA ALA A 26 9.76 4.51 13.73
C ALA A 26 10.52 5.54 14.59
N ARG A 27 11.84 5.64 14.42
CA ARG A 27 12.68 6.56 15.19
C ARG A 27 12.49 7.98 14.68
N ALA A 28 12.67 8.96 15.57
CA ALA A 28 12.62 10.38 15.18
C ALA A 28 13.62 10.72 14.05
N ASP A 29 14.78 10.07 14.06
CA ASP A 29 15.79 10.19 13.00
C ASP A 29 15.28 9.72 11.63
N ASP A 30 14.44 8.68 11.60
CA ASP A 30 13.85 8.14 10.37
C ASP A 30 12.86 9.15 9.75
N TYR A 31 12.13 9.89 10.59
CA TYR A 31 11.20 10.93 10.14
C TYR A 31 11.94 12.11 9.49
N ASP A 32 12.95 12.66 10.15
CA ASP A 32 13.69 13.82 9.62
C ASP A 32 14.49 13.45 8.36
N ALA A 33 15.04 12.23 8.30
CA ALA A 33 15.66 11.70 7.09
C ALA A 33 14.64 11.57 5.95
N THR A 34 13.44 11.07 6.25
CA THR A 34 12.34 10.96 5.28
C THR A 34 11.93 12.33 4.74
N LEU A 35 11.80 13.36 5.57
CA LEU A 35 11.48 14.71 5.10
C LEU A 35 12.55 15.28 4.15
N LYS A 36 13.83 15.04 4.43
CA LYS A 36 14.94 15.46 3.55
C LYS A 36 14.89 14.73 2.21
N ASP A 37 14.56 13.45 2.22
CA ASP A 37 14.44 12.64 1.01
C ASP A 37 13.24 13.07 0.15
N ILE A 38 12.09 13.37 0.79
CA ILE A 38 10.92 13.97 0.12
C ILE A 38 11.31 15.30 -0.53
N GLN A 39 12.00 16.19 0.20
CA GLN A 39 12.48 17.46 -0.33
C GLN A 39 13.38 17.27 -1.57
N SER A 40 14.29 16.31 -1.52
CA SER A 40 15.19 16.01 -2.64
C SER A 40 14.45 15.41 -3.83
N THR A 41 13.43 14.60 -3.60
CA THR A 41 12.69 13.88 -4.64
C THR A 41 11.65 14.77 -5.32
N MET A 42 10.91 15.55 -4.54
CA MET A 42 9.75 16.33 -5.01
C MET A 42 10.07 17.83 -5.18
N GLY A 43 11.29 18.27 -4.87
CA GLY A 43 11.67 19.70 -4.87
C GLY A 43 11.07 20.52 -3.73
N GLY A 44 10.33 19.89 -2.84
CA GLY A 44 9.60 20.49 -1.73
C GLY A 44 9.07 19.43 -0.79
N VAL A 45 8.77 19.79 0.47
CA VAL A 45 7.93 18.96 1.35
C VAL A 45 6.52 19.54 1.33
N PRO A 46 5.56 18.90 0.63
CA PRO A 46 4.17 19.37 0.63
C PRO A 46 3.61 19.48 2.05
N SER A 47 2.74 20.46 2.28
CA SER A 47 2.20 20.72 3.63
C SER A 47 1.40 19.54 4.19
N PHE A 48 0.72 18.76 3.36
CA PHE A 48 -0.06 17.58 3.78
C PHE A 48 0.83 16.47 4.37
N VAL A 49 2.09 16.35 3.91
CA VAL A 49 3.05 15.35 4.42
C VAL A 49 3.29 15.57 5.91
N LYS A 50 3.31 16.82 6.37
CA LYS A 50 3.51 17.17 7.79
C LYS A 50 2.29 16.85 8.66
N GLN A 51 1.11 16.63 8.05
CA GLN A 51 -0.11 16.23 8.76
C GLN A 51 -0.16 14.71 8.98
N PHE A 52 0.60 13.93 8.20
CA PHE A 52 0.68 12.49 8.37
C PHE A 52 1.43 12.12 9.67
N PRO A 53 1.01 11.07 10.41
CA PRO A 53 1.69 10.67 11.65
C PRO A 53 3.18 10.42 11.43
N LYS A 54 4.02 11.06 12.26
CA LYS A 54 5.49 10.92 12.17
C LYS A 54 5.95 9.47 12.19
N ALA A 55 5.30 8.66 13.01
CA ALA A 55 5.61 7.24 13.17
C ALA A 55 5.36 6.41 11.89
N GLY A 56 4.44 6.85 11.03
CA GLY A 56 4.11 6.13 9.79
C GLY A 56 4.80 6.68 8.54
N LEU A 57 5.22 7.95 8.55
CA LEU A 57 5.68 8.62 7.33
C LEU A 57 6.86 7.90 6.64
N PRO A 58 7.89 7.40 7.35
CA PRO A 58 8.99 6.69 6.70
C PRO A 58 8.52 5.45 5.93
N GLY A 59 7.57 4.70 6.48
CA GLY A 59 7.00 3.52 5.82
C GLY A 59 6.18 3.89 4.58
N ALA A 60 5.28 4.87 4.70
CA ALA A 60 4.47 5.34 3.58
C ALA A 60 5.33 5.90 2.43
N TRP A 61 6.37 6.67 2.76
CA TRP A 61 7.28 7.20 1.75
C TRP A 61 8.13 6.11 1.09
N ALA A 62 8.56 5.10 1.85
CA ALA A 62 9.27 3.95 1.29
C ALA A 62 8.41 3.20 0.27
N GLU A 63 7.11 3.01 0.55
CA GLU A 63 6.15 2.41 -0.39
C GLU A 63 5.99 3.23 -1.66
N VAL A 64 5.78 4.55 -1.53
CA VAL A 64 5.70 5.46 -2.69
C VAL A 64 6.96 5.36 -3.56
N LYS A 65 8.16 5.36 -2.98
CA LYS A 65 9.38 5.20 -3.77
C LYS A 65 9.54 3.83 -4.41
N ALA A 66 9.16 2.77 -3.71
CA ALA A 66 9.35 1.40 -4.16
C ALA A 66 8.35 1.00 -5.26
N ILE A 67 7.12 1.53 -5.19
CA ILE A 67 6.04 1.15 -6.10
C ILE A 67 5.74 2.27 -7.09
N GLU A 68 5.42 3.46 -6.64
CA GLU A 68 4.97 4.55 -7.53
C GLU A 68 6.14 5.12 -8.34
N LEU A 69 7.20 5.56 -7.66
CA LEU A 69 8.32 6.29 -8.29
C LEU A 69 9.41 5.38 -8.86
N SER A 70 9.34 4.06 -8.64
CA SER A 70 10.39 3.14 -9.08
C SER A 70 10.32 2.83 -10.58
N ASP A 71 11.46 2.87 -11.26
CA ASP A 71 11.63 2.35 -12.62
C ASP A 71 12.00 0.85 -12.67
N LYS A 72 12.06 0.18 -11.50
CA LYS A 72 12.47 -1.23 -11.36
C LYS A 72 11.31 -2.20 -11.25
N THR A 73 10.07 -1.71 -11.28
CA THR A 73 8.85 -2.53 -11.27
C THR A 73 8.49 -2.98 -12.69
N ALA A 74 7.63 -4.00 -12.79
CA ALA A 74 7.17 -4.48 -14.10
C ALA A 74 6.35 -3.46 -14.88
N LEU A 75 5.63 -2.57 -14.20
CA LEU A 75 4.85 -1.49 -14.83
C LEU A 75 5.71 -0.25 -15.06
N THR A 76 5.53 0.35 -16.22
CA THR A 76 6.10 1.65 -16.59
C THR A 76 5.44 2.80 -15.80
N PRO A 77 6.08 3.97 -15.68
CA PRO A 77 5.46 5.15 -15.04
C PRO A 77 4.13 5.56 -15.67
N LYS A 78 4.00 5.41 -17.01
CA LYS A 78 2.76 5.68 -17.74
C LYS A 78 1.65 4.73 -17.31
N GLU A 79 1.92 3.43 -17.30
CA GLU A 79 0.92 2.42 -16.90
C GLU A 79 0.46 2.63 -15.45
N LYS A 80 1.39 2.91 -14.53
CA LYS A 80 1.04 3.20 -13.12
C LYS A 80 0.12 4.40 -13.00
N SER A 81 0.45 5.49 -13.68
CA SER A 81 -0.34 6.72 -13.63
C SER A 81 -1.74 6.53 -14.23
N LEU A 82 -1.87 5.80 -15.35
CA LEU A 82 -3.16 5.48 -15.96
C LEU A 82 -4.01 4.55 -15.08
N ILE A 83 -3.40 3.55 -14.44
CA ILE A 83 -4.07 2.67 -13.46
C ILE A 83 -4.53 3.49 -12.25
N SER A 84 -3.65 4.31 -11.68
CA SER A 84 -3.98 5.17 -10.53
C SER A 84 -5.11 6.13 -10.87
N LEU A 85 -5.06 6.76 -12.04
CA LEU A 85 -6.15 7.61 -12.54
C LEU A 85 -7.48 6.87 -12.66
N ALA A 86 -7.47 5.65 -13.21
CA ALA A 86 -8.67 4.82 -13.33
C ALA A 86 -9.28 4.50 -11.95
N VAL A 87 -8.44 4.15 -10.96
CA VAL A 87 -8.86 3.93 -9.57
C VAL A 87 -9.40 5.23 -8.96
N ALA A 88 -8.66 6.33 -9.09
CA ALA A 88 -9.01 7.66 -8.59
C ALA A 88 -10.37 8.14 -9.11
N ALA A 89 -10.69 7.86 -10.37
CA ALA A 89 -11.98 8.17 -10.97
C ALA A 89 -13.14 7.36 -10.37
N GLN A 90 -12.90 6.12 -9.92
CA GLN A 90 -13.92 5.28 -9.28
C GLN A 90 -14.15 5.57 -7.80
N ILE A 91 -13.11 6.01 -7.07
CA ILE A 91 -13.20 6.47 -5.66
C ILE A 91 -13.44 7.99 -5.54
N PRO A 92 -13.91 8.63 -6.63
CA PRO A 92 -13.69 10.04 -7.01
C PRO A 92 -12.77 10.89 -6.11
N CYS A 93 -11.47 10.59 -6.10
CA CYS A 93 -10.48 11.40 -5.38
C CYS A 93 -10.01 12.59 -6.24
N SER A 94 -10.51 13.81 -6.00
CA SER A 94 -10.15 14.99 -6.82
C SER A 94 -8.64 15.29 -6.83
N TYR A 95 -7.95 15.08 -5.71
CA TYR A 95 -6.49 15.26 -5.63
C TYR A 95 -5.74 14.26 -6.51
N CYS A 96 -6.14 13.00 -6.42
CA CYS A 96 -5.55 11.89 -7.15
C CYS A 96 -5.83 12.02 -8.64
N ILE A 97 -7.07 12.33 -9.03
CA ILE A 97 -7.45 12.58 -10.44
C ILE A 97 -6.53 13.63 -11.05
N TRP A 98 -6.34 14.77 -10.38
CA TRP A 98 -5.46 15.80 -10.90
C TRP A 98 -4.00 15.33 -10.97
N SER A 99 -3.47 14.80 -9.87
CA SER A 99 -2.06 14.37 -9.79
C SER A 99 -1.72 13.26 -10.79
N ASP A 100 -2.55 12.23 -10.87
CA ASP A 100 -2.32 11.06 -11.72
C ASP A 100 -2.50 11.39 -13.20
N THR A 101 -3.40 12.34 -13.52
CA THR A 101 -3.52 12.87 -14.88
C THR A 101 -2.24 13.59 -15.31
N GLU A 102 -1.69 14.47 -14.46
CA GLU A 102 -0.45 15.19 -14.78
C GLU A 102 0.75 14.26 -14.82
N ASN A 103 0.83 13.29 -13.91
CA ASN A 103 1.87 12.25 -13.93
C ASN A 103 1.80 11.40 -15.20
N ALA A 104 0.60 11.02 -15.65
CA ALA A 104 0.41 10.28 -16.89
C ALA A 104 0.91 11.10 -18.10
N ARG A 105 0.58 12.40 -18.18
CA ARG A 105 1.08 13.28 -19.25
C ARG A 105 2.60 13.41 -19.22
N HIS A 106 3.19 13.63 -18.04
CA HIS A 106 4.65 13.69 -17.88
C HIS A 106 5.34 12.38 -18.27
N ALA A 107 4.67 11.23 -18.07
CA ALA A 107 5.13 9.92 -18.51
C ALA A 107 4.84 9.63 -20.00
N GLY A 108 4.33 10.60 -20.76
CA GLY A 108 4.10 10.50 -22.19
C GLY A 108 2.75 9.89 -22.59
N ALA A 109 1.76 9.86 -21.69
CA ALA A 109 0.40 9.48 -22.05
C ALA A 109 -0.24 10.52 -22.98
N THR A 110 -0.93 10.04 -24.01
CA THR A 110 -1.78 10.84 -24.87
C THR A 110 -3.11 11.15 -24.18
N ASP A 111 -3.80 12.20 -24.64
CA ASP A 111 -5.17 12.48 -24.19
C ASP A 111 -6.11 11.31 -24.48
N GLN A 112 -5.88 10.56 -25.55
CA GLN A 112 -6.65 9.35 -25.88
C GLN A 112 -6.45 8.25 -24.84
N GLU A 113 -5.22 7.94 -24.45
CA GLU A 113 -4.93 6.97 -23.39
C GLU A 113 -5.55 7.37 -22.04
N ILE A 114 -5.53 8.66 -21.70
CA ILE A 114 -6.16 9.20 -20.48
C ILE A 114 -7.69 9.04 -20.55
N GLN A 115 -8.31 9.38 -21.68
CA GLN A 115 -9.76 9.21 -21.88
C GLN A 115 -10.16 7.73 -21.81
N GLU A 116 -9.37 6.85 -22.42
CA GLU A 116 -9.60 5.41 -22.40
C GLU A 116 -9.44 4.82 -20.99
N ALA A 117 -8.45 5.28 -20.20
CA ALA A 117 -8.30 4.84 -18.81
C ALA A 117 -9.56 5.18 -17.96
N VAL A 118 -10.10 6.40 -18.12
CA VAL A 118 -11.34 6.80 -17.43
C VAL A 118 -12.55 6.02 -17.95
N ALA A 119 -12.64 5.77 -19.26
CA ALA A 119 -13.72 4.96 -19.84
C ALA A 119 -13.66 3.50 -19.35
N MET A 120 -12.46 2.91 -19.26
CA MET A 120 -12.23 1.57 -18.73
C MET A 120 -12.62 1.46 -17.25
N ALA A 121 -12.28 2.48 -16.46
CA ALA A 121 -12.79 2.60 -15.10
C ALA A 121 -14.33 2.56 -15.08
N ALA A 122 -15.00 3.41 -15.87
CA ALA A 122 -16.46 3.47 -15.91
C ALA A 122 -17.11 2.13 -16.30
N LEU A 123 -16.58 1.45 -17.32
CA LEU A 123 -17.04 0.13 -17.76
C LEU A 123 -16.94 -0.91 -16.65
N THR A 124 -15.82 -0.92 -15.90
CA THR A 124 -15.60 -1.84 -14.79
C THR A 124 -16.69 -1.67 -13.71
N ARG A 125 -17.03 -0.43 -13.35
CA ARG A 125 -18.10 -0.16 -12.37
C ARG A 125 -19.49 -0.46 -12.88
N HIS A 126 -19.73 -0.22 -14.17
CA HIS A 126 -21.01 -0.56 -14.81
C HIS A 126 -21.30 -2.06 -14.67
N TRP A 127 -20.38 -2.92 -15.08
CA TRP A 127 -20.55 -4.37 -14.98
C TRP A 127 -20.51 -4.87 -13.54
N SER A 128 -19.69 -4.27 -12.67
CA SER A 128 -19.73 -4.56 -11.23
C SER A 128 -21.12 -4.32 -10.64
N THR A 129 -21.79 -3.23 -11.04
CA THR A 129 -23.16 -2.92 -10.59
C THR A 129 -24.16 -3.98 -11.07
N ILE A 130 -24.04 -4.42 -12.33
CA ILE A 130 -24.90 -5.46 -12.89
C ILE A 130 -24.68 -6.80 -12.18
N PHE A 131 -23.43 -7.29 -12.11
CA PHE A 131 -23.12 -8.60 -11.55
C PHE A 131 -23.49 -8.70 -10.07
N ASN A 132 -23.09 -7.72 -9.25
CA ASN A 132 -23.42 -7.72 -7.83
C ASN A 132 -24.92 -7.47 -7.59
N GLY A 133 -25.52 -6.53 -8.34
CA GLY A 133 -26.92 -6.16 -8.18
C GLY A 133 -27.90 -7.26 -8.58
N MET A 134 -27.58 -8.01 -9.64
CA MET A 134 -28.37 -9.18 -10.08
C MET A 134 -28.02 -10.45 -9.31
N GLN A 135 -27.04 -10.41 -8.40
CA GLN A 135 -26.54 -11.58 -7.67
C GLN A 135 -26.16 -12.72 -8.62
N VAL A 136 -25.40 -12.39 -9.67
CA VAL A 136 -24.87 -13.39 -10.60
C VAL A 136 -24.04 -14.41 -9.81
N ASP A 137 -24.36 -15.69 -9.98
CA ASP A 137 -23.65 -16.77 -9.31
C ASP A 137 -22.20 -16.84 -9.83
N LEU A 138 -21.23 -16.60 -8.94
CA LEU A 138 -19.83 -16.48 -9.32
C LEU A 138 -19.24 -17.80 -9.84
N ASP A 139 -19.70 -18.93 -9.31
CA ASP A 139 -19.20 -20.25 -9.72
C ASP A 139 -19.73 -20.63 -11.11
N GLN A 140 -21.00 -20.33 -11.40
CA GLN A 140 -21.58 -20.46 -12.73
C GLN A 140 -20.89 -19.51 -13.72
N PHE A 141 -20.70 -18.23 -13.37
CA PHE A 141 -19.99 -17.28 -14.21
C PHE A 141 -18.58 -17.76 -14.58
N LYS A 142 -17.80 -18.27 -13.60
CA LYS A 142 -16.47 -18.83 -13.88
C LYS A 142 -16.52 -19.97 -14.89
N LYS A 143 -17.46 -20.92 -14.74
CA LYS A 143 -17.62 -22.04 -15.68
C LYS A 143 -17.94 -21.56 -17.09
N GLU A 144 -18.83 -20.57 -17.22
CA GLU A 144 -19.22 -19.99 -18.52
C GLU A 144 -18.08 -19.22 -19.19
N MET A 145 -17.21 -18.57 -18.40
CA MET A 145 -16.05 -17.82 -18.87
C MET A 145 -14.78 -18.68 -19.06
N GLY A 146 -14.87 -20.01 -18.88
CA GLY A 146 -13.75 -20.93 -19.07
C GLY A 146 -12.76 -21.00 -17.91
N GLY A 147 -13.17 -20.63 -16.70
CA GLY A 147 -12.42 -20.88 -15.47
C GLY A 147 -12.46 -22.36 -15.07
N GLU A 148 -11.34 -22.87 -14.55
CA GLU A 148 -11.23 -24.21 -13.93
C GLU A 148 -12.05 -24.33 -12.64
#